data_AF-A0AAD7CH94-F1
#
_entry.id   AF-A0AAD7CH94-F1
#
_cell.length_a   1.000
_cell.length_b   1.000
_cell.length_c   1.000
_cell.angle_alpha   90.00
_cell.angle_beta   90.00
_cell.angle_gamma   90.00
#
_symmetry.space_group_name_H-M   'P 1'
#
loop_
_entity.id
_entity.type
_entity.pdbx_description
1 polymer ?
#
loop_
_entity_poly.entity_id
_entity_poly.type
_entity_poly.pdbx_seq_one_letter_code
_entity_poly.pdbx_strand_id
1 'polypeptide(L)'
;MKATAKEVALKDESIVLNWPLVPYAERRHLNHPLVYYDIAFDPRDEANVKDNRKKHFLALPVRDRELPVSTHCKITEMVIECPHVGSLVVERPEGLRCIDVFYAIHCKYQKTPRKHEMPADRARYQRAFEQRCNDCPGLAEFNIRRVGFLRVDLLRGKRIFEGLKRSNGRWQLVFDSPAR
;
A
#
# COMPACT_ATOMS: atom_id res chain seq x y z
N MET A 1 42.03 -1.95 7.34
CA MET A 1 41.10 -2.70 8.22
C MET A 1 39.68 -2.52 7.67
N LYS A 2 39.05 -3.58 7.15
CA LYS A 2 37.66 -3.53 6.69
C LYS A 2 36.76 -3.80 7.90
N ALA A 3 35.95 -2.82 8.29
CA ALA A 3 34.92 -3.02 9.31
C ALA A 3 33.83 -3.93 8.71
N THR A 4 33.80 -5.19 9.13
CA THR A 4 32.68 -6.09 8.88
C THR A 4 31.52 -5.63 9.73
N ALA A 5 30.54 -4.96 9.09
CA ALA A 5 29.26 -4.69 9.70
C ALA A 5 28.62 -6.04 10.08
N LYS A 6 28.52 -6.30 11.39
CA LYS A 6 27.81 -7.47 11.91
C LYS A 6 26.34 -7.31 11.54
N GLU A 7 25.87 -8.15 10.62
CA GLU A 7 24.46 -8.26 10.28
C GLU A 7 23.76 -8.98 11.45
N VAL A 8 23.32 -8.20 12.43
CA VAL A 8 22.55 -8.71 13.55
C VAL A 8 21.12 -8.93 13.05
N ALA A 9 20.66 -10.18 13.09
CA ALA A 9 19.25 -10.50 12.92
C ALA A 9 18.47 -9.79 14.03
N LEU A 10 17.91 -8.62 13.71
CA LEU A 10 17.05 -7.87 14.61
C LEU A 10 15.86 -8.75 14.97
N LYS A 11 15.57 -8.85 16.27
CA LYS A 11 14.29 -9.41 16.70
C LYS A 11 13.19 -8.63 15.99
N ASP A 12 12.33 -9.35 15.30
CA ASP A 12 11.25 -8.83 14.48
C ASP A 12 10.43 -7.72 15.19
N GLU A 13 10.29 -7.82 16.51
CA GLU A 13 9.63 -6.88 17.41
C GLU A 13 10.25 -5.47 17.47
N SER A 14 11.43 -5.25 16.89
CA SER A 14 12.15 -3.97 16.95
C SER A 14 12.04 -3.09 15.71
N ILE A 15 11.42 -3.57 14.62
CA ILE A 15 11.37 -2.80 13.36
C ILE A 15 10.40 -1.62 13.46
N VAL A 16 10.92 -0.42 13.24
CA VAL A 16 10.20 0.87 13.27
C VAL A 16 10.15 1.38 11.84
N LEU A 17 8.93 1.48 11.31
CA LEU A 17 8.73 1.91 9.93
C LEU A 17 8.93 3.42 9.78
N ASN A 18 9.36 3.84 8.59
CA ASN A 18 9.31 5.22 8.19
C ASN A 18 7.85 5.71 8.05
N TRP A 19 7.68 7.01 8.30
CA TRP A 19 6.37 7.63 8.46
C TRP A 19 5.38 7.42 7.29
N PRO A 20 5.76 7.30 6.00
CA PRO A 20 4.78 7.09 4.93
C PRO A 20 4.03 5.76 5.05
N LEU A 21 4.63 4.77 5.72
CA LEU A 21 4.06 3.44 5.91
C LEU A 21 3.33 3.30 7.25
N VAL A 22 3.45 4.27 8.15
CA VAL A 22 2.83 4.24 9.47
C VAL A 22 1.44 4.89 9.40
N PRO A 23 0.40 4.27 9.98
CA PRO A 23 -0.94 4.83 10.09
C PRO A 23 -0.94 6.26 10.62
N TYR A 24 -1.67 7.17 9.96
CA TYR A 24 -1.65 8.59 10.31
C TYR A 24 -2.03 8.85 11.77
N ALA A 25 -3.02 8.13 12.29
CA ALA A 25 -3.47 8.25 13.68
C ALA A 25 -2.33 8.02 14.70
N GLU A 26 -1.37 7.16 14.39
CA GLU A 26 -0.26 6.79 15.27
C GLU A 26 0.88 7.82 15.23
N ARG A 27 1.00 8.62 14.16
CA ARG A 27 2.11 9.57 13.96
C ARG A 27 1.70 11.02 13.81
N ARG A 28 0.40 11.35 13.91
CA ARG A 28 -0.10 12.73 13.78
C ARG A 28 0.54 13.71 14.76
N HIS A 29 1.01 13.22 15.91
CA HIS A 29 1.70 14.01 16.94
C HIS A 29 3.15 14.37 16.58
N LEU A 30 3.73 13.74 15.56
CA LEU A 30 5.11 13.94 15.10
C LEU A 30 5.21 14.93 13.93
N ASN A 31 4.15 15.69 13.63
CA ASN A 31 4.07 16.63 12.50
C ASN A 31 4.31 16.00 11.11
N HIS A 32 4.16 14.68 10.98
CA HIS A 32 4.15 14.02 9.67
C HIS A 32 2.77 14.15 9.01
N PRO A 33 2.67 14.44 7.70
CA PRO A 33 1.40 14.70 7.02
C PRO A 33 0.59 13.43 6.77
N LEU A 34 -0.72 13.55 6.62
CA LEU A 34 -1.57 12.47 6.13
C LEU A 34 -1.15 12.12 4.70
N VAL A 35 -0.93 10.83 4.43
CA VAL A 35 -0.74 10.31 3.07
C VAL A 35 -2.10 9.89 2.54
N TYR A 36 -2.40 10.28 1.30
CA TYR A 36 -3.52 9.75 0.54
C TYR A 36 -2.97 8.97 -0.63
N TYR A 37 -3.25 7.67 -0.66
CA TYR A 37 -2.85 6.79 -1.73
C TYR A 37 -3.96 5.78 -1.99
N ASP A 38 -4.56 5.88 -3.17
CA ASP A 38 -5.54 4.93 -3.67
C ASP A 38 -4.82 3.81 -4.43
N ILE A 39 -4.84 2.60 -3.86
CA ILE A 39 -4.06 1.47 -4.39
C ILE A 39 -4.53 0.97 -5.75
N ALA A 40 -5.68 1.44 -6.24
CA ALA A 40 -6.16 1.17 -7.59
C ALA A 40 -5.28 1.81 -8.67
N PHE A 41 -4.45 2.80 -8.31
CA PHE A 41 -3.62 3.57 -9.26
C PHE A 41 -2.13 3.40 -9.00
N ASP A 42 -1.33 3.53 -10.06
CA ASP A 42 0.12 3.27 -9.98
C ASP A 42 0.80 4.34 -9.10
N PRO A 43 1.45 3.97 -7.99
CA PRO A 43 2.07 4.93 -7.07
C PRO A 43 3.32 5.61 -7.63
N ARG A 44 3.83 5.15 -8.79
CA ARG A 44 4.97 5.78 -9.47
C ARG A 44 4.55 7.04 -10.21
N ASP A 45 3.29 7.14 -10.61
CA ASP A 45 2.70 8.38 -11.09
C ASP A 45 2.53 9.34 -9.91
N GLU A 46 3.10 10.54 -10.05
CA GLU A 46 3.16 11.55 -9.00
C GLU A 46 1.77 12.01 -8.54
N ALA A 47 0.77 11.88 -9.41
CA ALA A 47 -0.61 12.25 -9.09
C ALA A 47 -1.29 11.27 -8.13
N ASN A 48 -0.74 10.07 -7.89
CA ASN A 48 -1.47 8.99 -7.20
C ASN A 48 -1.08 8.81 -5.74
N VAL A 49 0.09 9.30 -5.31
CA VAL A 49 0.49 9.33 -3.90
C VAL A 49 0.61 10.78 -3.48
N LYS A 50 -0.26 11.22 -2.57
CA LYS A 50 -0.36 12.61 -2.13
C LYS A 50 -0.14 12.74 -0.64
N ASP A 51 0.26 13.93 -0.20
CA ASP A 51 0.23 14.32 1.21
C ASP A 51 -0.44 15.68 1.43
N ASN A 52 -0.82 15.96 2.67
CA ASN A 52 -1.52 17.19 3.04
C ASN A 52 -0.65 18.26 3.73
N ARG A 53 0.68 18.27 3.57
CA ARG A 53 1.58 19.22 4.29
C ARG A 53 1.21 20.69 4.10
N LYS A 54 0.68 21.05 2.92
CA LYS A 54 0.34 22.44 2.56
C LYS A 54 -1.15 22.75 2.66
N LYS A 55 -1.90 22.03 3.52
CA LYS A 55 -3.38 22.12 3.64
C LYS A 55 -4.16 21.76 2.36
N HIS A 56 -3.46 21.28 1.34
CA HIS A 56 -3.99 20.74 0.10
C HIS A 56 -3.25 19.43 -0.20
N PHE A 57 -3.93 18.47 -0.83
CA PHE A 57 -3.30 17.23 -1.26
C PHE A 57 -2.42 17.48 -2.48
N LEU A 58 -1.11 17.42 -2.28
CA LEU A 58 -0.09 17.55 -3.32
C LEU A 58 0.69 16.25 -3.45
N ALA A 59 1.33 16.04 -4.60
CA ALA A 59 2.19 14.88 -4.84
C ALA A 59 3.21 14.69 -3.69
N LEU A 60 3.34 13.46 -3.21
CA LEU A 60 4.31 13.10 -2.19
C LEU A 60 5.73 13.30 -2.78
N PRO A 61 6.59 14.14 -2.18
CA PRO A 61 7.92 14.40 -2.70
C PRO A 61 8.71 13.11 -2.93
N VAL A 62 9.52 13.07 -4.01
CA VAL A 62 10.36 11.91 -4.36
C VAL A 62 11.20 11.45 -3.17
N ARG A 63 11.84 12.39 -2.46
CA ARG A 63 12.65 12.11 -1.26
C ARG A 63 11.91 11.34 -0.17
N ASP A 64 10.59 11.51 -0.07
CA ASP A 64 9.76 10.83 0.93
C ASP A 64 9.25 9.48 0.43
N ARG A 65 9.00 9.35 -0.88
CA ARG A 65 8.73 8.08 -1.55
C ARG A 65 9.93 7.13 -1.46
N GLU A 66 11.14 7.68 -1.53
CA GLU A 66 12.40 6.93 -1.54
C GLU A 66 12.98 6.65 -0.15
N LEU A 67 12.34 7.11 0.93
CA LEU A 67 12.76 6.77 2.29
C LEU A 67 12.86 5.24 2.46
N PRO A 68 13.90 4.73 3.16
CA PRO A 68 13.98 3.31 3.48
C PRO A 68 12.74 2.88 4.28
N VAL A 69 12.37 1.61 4.22
CA VAL A 69 11.18 1.12 4.95
C VAL A 69 11.32 1.29 6.46
N SER A 70 12.53 1.15 7.02
CA SER A 70 12.83 1.34 8.44
C SER A 70 13.71 2.55 8.70
N THR A 71 13.51 3.18 9.85
CA THR A 71 14.28 4.36 10.31
C THR A 71 15.67 4.00 10.84
N HIS A 72 15.91 2.74 11.21
CA HIS A 72 17.11 2.34 11.95
C HIS A 72 17.76 1.05 11.47
N CYS A 73 17.19 0.36 10.48
CA CYS A 73 17.79 -0.83 9.92
C CYS A 73 17.52 -0.96 8.41
N LYS A 74 18.42 -1.68 7.73
CA LYS A 74 18.23 -2.04 6.33
C LYS A 74 17.36 -3.30 6.26
N ILE A 75 16.18 -3.18 5.65
CA ILE A 75 15.27 -4.30 5.42
C ILE A 75 15.33 -4.63 3.94
N THR A 76 15.71 -5.85 3.56
CA THR A 76 15.76 -6.29 2.15
C THR A 76 14.52 -7.10 1.74
N GLU A 77 13.79 -7.63 2.71
CA GLU A 77 12.59 -8.44 2.50
C GLU A 77 11.52 -8.09 3.54
N MET A 78 10.26 -8.00 3.12
CA MET A 78 9.13 -7.78 4.00
C MET A 78 7.92 -8.62 3.56
N VAL A 79 7.33 -9.36 4.50
CA VAL A 79 6.07 -10.09 4.29
C VAL A 79 4.91 -9.27 4.85
N ILE A 80 3.91 -8.99 4.00
CA ILE A 80 2.73 -8.19 4.31
C ILE A 80 1.47 -9.02 4.09
N GLU A 81 0.69 -9.21 5.15
CA GLU A 81 -0.63 -9.82 5.06
C GLU A 81 -1.62 -8.84 4.44
N CYS A 82 -2.21 -9.26 3.31
CA CYS A 82 -3.15 -8.45 2.56
C CYS A 82 -4.58 -8.99 2.73
N PRO A 83 -5.56 -8.13 3.09
CA PRO A 83 -6.96 -8.52 3.15
C PRO A 83 -7.45 -9.22 1.87
N HIS A 84 -8.19 -10.32 2.02
CA HIS A 84 -8.82 -11.09 0.94
C HIS A 84 -7.91 -11.78 -0.09
N VAL A 85 -6.61 -11.45 -0.17
CA VAL A 85 -5.71 -11.91 -1.25
C VAL A 85 -4.41 -12.57 -0.77
N GLY A 86 -4.35 -12.85 0.53
CA GLY A 86 -3.21 -13.52 1.19
C GLY A 86 -1.93 -12.69 1.20
N SER A 87 -0.85 -13.28 1.69
CA SER A 87 0.41 -12.58 1.94
C SER A 87 1.10 -12.10 0.65
N LEU A 88 1.83 -10.99 0.76
CA LEU A 88 2.68 -10.38 -0.25
C LEU A 88 4.11 -10.36 0.28
N VAL A 89 5.08 -10.79 -0.52
CA VAL A 89 6.50 -10.66 -0.21
C VAL A 89 7.05 -9.52 -1.07
N VAL A 90 7.76 -8.58 -0.44
CA VAL A 90 8.42 -7.45 -1.11
C VAL A 90 9.92 -7.61 -0.89
N GLU A 91 10.69 -7.65 -1.97
CA GLU A 91 12.14 -7.89 -1.93
C GLU A 91 12.89 -6.80 -2.70
N ARG A 92 14.00 -6.35 -2.11
CA ARG A 92 15.00 -5.48 -2.76
C ARG A 92 16.37 -5.67 -2.10
N PRO A 93 17.36 -6.25 -2.79
CA PRO A 93 18.69 -6.52 -2.22
C PRO A 93 19.41 -5.27 -1.69
N GLU A 94 19.18 -4.12 -2.31
CA GLU A 94 19.78 -2.84 -1.91
C GLU A 94 19.10 -2.23 -0.68
N GLY A 95 17.97 -2.79 -0.23
CA GLY A 95 17.14 -2.31 0.88
C GLY A 95 15.84 -1.71 0.38
N LEU A 96 14.72 -2.11 0.97
CA LEU A 96 13.38 -1.66 0.62
C LEU A 96 13.19 -0.17 0.90
N ARG A 97 12.50 0.52 -0.01
CA ARG A 97 12.01 1.88 0.14
C ARG A 97 10.49 1.89 0.27
N CYS A 98 9.93 2.99 0.75
CA CYS A 98 8.47 3.15 0.87
C CYS A 98 7.75 2.95 -0.47
N ILE A 99 8.32 3.46 -1.57
CA ILE A 99 7.77 3.29 -2.93
C ILE A 99 7.73 1.83 -3.38
N ASP A 100 8.71 1.01 -2.97
CA ASP A 100 8.75 -0.41 -3.33
C ASP A 100 7.56 -1.15 -2.68
N VAL A 101 7.23 -0.80 -1.44
CA VAL A 101 6.06 -1.32 -0.72
C VAL A 101 4.76 -0.86 -1.39
N PHE A 102 4.60 0.44 -1.68
CA PHE A 102 3.41 0.95 -2.36
C PHE A 102 3.16 0.27 -3.70
N TYR A 103 4.23 0.12 -4.50
CA TYR A 103 4.17 -0.50 -5.81
C TYR A 103 3.85 -2.00 -5.73
N ALA A 104 4.45 -2.71 -4.78
CA ALA A 104 4.16 -4.14 -4.59
C ALA A 104 2.70 -4.37 -4.18
N ILE A 105 2.14 -3.52 -3.30
CA ILE A 105 0.72 -3.53 -2.92
C ILE A 105 -0.14 -3.29 -4.17
N HIS A 106 0.13 -2.25 -4.96
CA HIS A 106 -0.58 -1.99 -6.21
C HIS A 106 -0.59 -3.23 -7.11
N CYS A 107 0.58 -3.76 -7.45
CA CYS A 107 0.74 -4.95 -8.30
C CYS A 107 0.00 -6.18 -7.77
N LYS A 108 -0.09 -6.36 -6.45
CA LYS A 108 -0.84 -7.47 -5.83
C LYS A 108 -2.34 -7.34 -6.11
N TYR A 109 -2.89 -6.13 -6.03
CA TYR A 109 -4.31 -5.83 -6.16
C TYR A 109 -4.78 -5.52 -7.59
N GLN A 110 -3.86 -5.26 -8.52
CA GLN A 110 -4.15 -5.14 -9.96
C GLN A 110 -4.38 -6.47 -10.68
N LYS A 111 -4.24 -7.61 -9.99
CA LYS A 111 -4.45 -8.93 -10.58
C LYS A 111 -5.92 -9.32 -10.52
N THR A 112 -6.38 -10.11 -11.48
CA THR A 112 -7.67 -10.80 -11.40
C THR A 112 -7.68 -11.72 -10.17
N PRO A 113 -8.78 -11.74 -9.39
CA PRO A 113 -8.90 -12.66 -8.27
C PRO A 113 -8.84 -14.12 -8.71
N ARG A 114 -8.23 -14.96 -7.87
CA ARG A 114 -8.24 -16.40 -8.03
C ARG A 114 -9.63 -16.95 -7.68
N LYS A 115 -9.94 -18.16 -8.14
CA LYS A 115 -11.24 -18.81 -7.89
C LYS A 115 -11.62 -18.88 -6.40
N HIS A 116 -10.65 -19.10 -5.51
CA HIS A 116 -10.89 -19.14 -4.05
C HIS A 116 -10.97 -17.76 -3.39
N GLU A 117 -10.48 -16.70 -4.05
CA GLU A 117 -10.60 -15.31 -3.59
C GLU A 117 -11.94 -14.72 -4.02
N MET A 118 -12.60 -15.33 -5.02
CA MET A 118 -13.88 -14.86 -5.54
C MET A 118 -15.00 -15.10 -4.51
N PRO A 119 -15.74 -14.05 -4.15
CA PRO A 119 -16.91 -14.17 -3.28
C PRO A 119 -18.06 -14.85 -4.03
N ALA A 120 -18.85 -15.65 -3.31
CA ALA A 120 -20.05 -16.29 -3.88
C ALA A 120 -21.09 -15.26 -4.36
N ASP A 121 -21.21 -14.13 -3.64
CA ASP A 121 -22.11 -13.02 -3.99
C ASP A 121 -21.34 -11.88 -4.66
N ARG A 122 -21.24 -11.95 -6.00
CA ARG A 122 -20.55 -10.93 -6.80
C ARG A 122 -21.28 -9.59 -6.81
N ALA A 123 -22.60 -9.56 -6.59
CA ALA A 123 -23.40 -8.34 -6.67
C ALA A 123 -22.95 -7.29 -5.61
N ARG A 124 -22.49 -7.75 -4.45
CA ARG A 124 -21.95 -6.88 -3.38
C ARG A 124 -20.67 -6.12 -3.77
N TYR A 125 -19.97 -6.58 -4.80
CA TYR A 125 -18.68 -6.04 -5.24
C TYR A 125 -18.81 -5.25 -6.54
N GLN A 126 -19.95 -5.39 -7.23
CA GLN A 126 -20.22 -4.73 -8.50
C GLN A 126 -20.08 -3.20 -8.41
N ARG A 127 -20.61 -2.60 -7.34
CA ARG A 127 -20.48 -1.15 -7.10
C ARG A 127 -19.02 -0.70 -6.99
N ALA A 128 -18.18 -1.48 -6.31
CA ALA A 128 -16.76 -1.13 -6.15
C ALA A 128 -15.99 -1.25 -7.47
N PHE A 129 -16.31 -2.29 -8.26
CA PHE A 129 -15.79 -2.46 -9.61
C PHE A 129 -16.16 -1.31 -10.53
N GLU A 130 -17.45 -0.96 -10.60
CA GLU A 130 -17.94 0.16 -11.42
C GLU A 130 -17.31 1.49 -10.99
N GLN A 131 -17.25 1.75 -9.68
CA GLN A 131 -16.61 2.95 -9.14
C GLN A 131 -15.14 3.04 -9.58
N ARG A 132 -14.37 1.95 -9.44
CA ARG A 132 -12.98 1.95 -9.94
C ARG A 132 -12.92 2.22 -11.44
N CYS A 133 -13.77 1.59 -12.25
CA CYS A 133 -13.76 1.82 -13.69
C CYS A 133 -14.08 3.28 -14.08
N ASN A 134 -14.94 3.95 -13.30
CA ASN A 134 -15.26 5.37 -13.46
C ASN A 134 -14.11 6.29 -13.02
N ASP A 135 -13.38 5.89 -11.99
CA ASP A 135 -12.24 6.66 -11.47
C ASP A 135 -10.95 6.45 -12.29
N CYS A 136 -10.88 5.35 -13.05
CA CYS A 136 -9.77 5.09 -13.96
C CYS A 136 -9.73 6.11 -15.12
N PRO A 137 -8.54 6.58 -15.51
CA PRO A 137 -8.39 7.41 -16.71
C PRO A 137 -9.00 6.74 -17.95
N GLY A 138 -9.61 7.54 -18.83
CA GLY A 138 -10.25 7.06 -20.06
C GLY A 138 -11.76 6.81 -19.92
N LEU A 139 -12.34 6.11 -20.90
CA LEU A 139 -13.77 5.84 -20.94
C LEU A 139 -14.12 4.64 -20.04
N ALA A 140 -15.09 4.81 -19.16
CA ALA A 140 -15.51 3.77 -18.21
C ALA A 140 -15.88 2.45 -18.91
N GLU A 141 -16.62 2.50 -20.03
CA GLU A 141 -16.99 1.30 -20.80
C GLU A 141 -15.77 0.53 -21.32
N PHE A 142 -14.71 1.24 -21.73
CA PHE A 142 -13.47 0.63 -22.17
C PHE A 142 -12.75 -0.05 -21.00
N ASN A 143 -12.67 0.61 -19.84
CA ASN A 143 -12.06 0.07 -18.63
C ASN A 143 -12.81 -1.18 -18.13
N ILE A 144 -14.14 -1.18 -18.18
CA ILE A 144 -14.99 -2.34 -17.84
C ILE A 144 -14.68 -3.53 -18.74
N ARG A 145 -14.63 -3.32 -20.07
CA ARG A 145 -14.43 -4.40 -21.05
C ARG A 145 -13.01 -4.94 -21.07
N ARG A 146 -12.00 -4.07 -20.91
CA ARG A 146 -10.59 -4.45 -21.09
C ARG A 146 -9.92 -4.95 -19.81
N VAL A 147 -10.16 -4.27 -18.68
CA VAL A 147 -9.47 -4.57 -17.42
C VAL A 147 -10.25 -5.61 -16.62
N GLY A 148 -11.58 -5.51 -16.63
CA GLY A 148 -12.45 -6.42 -15.89
C GLY A 148 -12.26 -6.34 -14.37
N PHE A 149 -12.74 -7.38 -13.68
CA PHE A 149 -12.78 -7.43 -12.21
C PHE A 149 -11.42 -7.77 -11.62
N LEU A 150 -10.95 -6.97 -10.67
CA LEU A 150 -9.64 -7.06 -10.04
C LEU A 150 -9.72 -7.30 -8.54
N ARG A 151 -8.61 -7.71 -7.94
CA ARG A 151 -8.48 -7.92 -6.49
C ARG A 151 -8.78 -6.68 -5.66
N VAL A 152 -8.45 -5.48 -6.16
CA VAL A 152 -8.82 -4.22 -5.48
C VAL A 152 -10.34 -4.09 -5.29
N ASP A 153 -11.14 -4.67 -6.19
CA ASP A 153 -12.61 -4.61 -6.10
C ASP A 153 -13.13 -5.45 -4.92
N LEU A 154 -12.38 -6.47 -4.48
CA LEU A 154 -12.68 -7.25 -3.27
C LEU A 154 -12.67 -6.41 -2.00
N LEU A 155 -12.04 -5.23 -2.01
CA LEU A 155 -11.99 -4.32 -0.89
C LEU A 155 -13.28 -3.50 -0.71
N ARG A 156 -14.26 -3.66 -1.61
CA ARG A 156 -15.59 -3.02 -1.50
C ARG A 156 -15.51 -1.50 -1.33
N GLY A 157 -14.59 -0.86 -2.05
CA GLY A 157 -14.35 0.59 -1.99
C GLY A 157 -13.35 1.03 -0.91
N LYS A 158 -12.91 0.14 -0.02
CA LYS A 158 -11.86 0.44 0.99
C LYS A 158 -10.46 0.31 0.37
N ARG A 159 -10.15 1.22 -0.55
CA ARG A 159 -8.92 1.18 -1.37
C ARG A 159 -7.88 2.25 -1.02
N ILE A 160 -8.16 3.08 -0.01
CA ILE A 160 -7.20 4.09 0.45
C ILE A 160 -6.25 3.44 1.44
N PHE A 161 -4.95 3.46 1.13
CA PHE A 161 -3.90 2.99 2.01
C PHE A 161 -3.88 3.82 3.30
N GLU A 162 -4.03 3.18 4.45
CA GLU A 162 -3.91 3.83 5.77
C GLU A 162 -2.50 3.66 6.33
N GLY A 163 -1.90 2.48 6.17
CA GLY A 163 -0.60 2.14 6.73
C GLY A 163 -0.37 0.63 6.84
N LEU A 164 0.75 0.27 7.45
CA LEU A 164 1.06 -1.09 7.89
C LEU A 164 1.04 -1.15 9.41
N LYS A 165 0.35 -2.14 9.97
CA LYS A 165 0.34 -2.41 11.42
C LYS A 165 0.96 -3.76 11.72
N ARG A 166 1.63 -3.88 12.87
CA ARG A 166 2.15 -5.17 13.31
C ARG A 166 1.11 -5.89 14.15
N SER A 167 0.78 -7.13 13.78
CA SER A 167 -0.15 -7.98 14.53
C SER A 167 0.33 -9.44 14.46
N ASN A 168 0.45 -10.09 15.61
CA ASN A 168 0.97 -11.46 15.74
C ASN A 168 2.32 -11.67 15.01
N GLY A 169 3.22 -10.69 15.14
CA GLY A 169 4.54 -10.73 14.52
C GLY A 169 4.58 -10.41 13.03
N ARG A 170 3.44 -10.27 12.34
CA ARG A 170 3.35 -10.00 10.90
C ARG A 170 2.91 -8.58 10.60
N TRP A 171 3.34 -8.04 9.47
CA TRP A 171 2.83 -6.78 8.95
C TRP A 171 1.47 -7.01 8.31
N GLN A 172 0.50 -6.20 8.66
CA GLN A 172 -0.85 -6.21 8.10
C GLN A 172 -1.09 -4.91 7.36
N LEU A 173 -1.55 -5.04 6.12
CA LEU A 173 -2.00 -3.91 5.33
C LEU A 173 -3.35 -3.39 5.85
N VAL A 174 -3.39 -2.11 6.19
CA VAL A 174 -4.60 -1.43 6.66
C VAL A 174 -5.07 -0.47 5.58
N PHE A 175 -6.37 -0.55 5.29
CA PHE A 175 -7.05 0.41 4.43
C PHE A 175 -7.97 1.27 5.27
N ASP A 176 -8.08 2.54 4.89
CA ASP A 176 -9.02 3.45 5.52
C ASP A 176 -10.43 2.89 5.35
N SER A 177 -11.19 2.92 6.44
CA SER A 177 -12.62 2.70 6.34
C SER A 177 -13.20 4.01 5.83
N PRO A 178 -14.11 4.01 4.83
CA PRO A 178 -14.77 5.25 4.44
C PRO A 178 -15.29 5.90 5.73
N ALA A 179 -14.82 7.13 5.97
CA ALA A 179 -15.22 7.90 7.12
C ALA A 179 -16.76 7.86 7.22
N ARG A 180 -17.25 7.59 8.43
CA ARG A 180 -18.68 7.64 8.76
C ARG A 180 -19.26 9.01 8.39
#